data_AF-A0AAE9ITU8-F1
#
_entry.id   AF-A0AAE9ITU8-F1
#
_cell.length_a   1.000
_cell.length_b   1.000
_cell.length_c   1.000
_cell.angle_alpha   90.00
_cell.angle_beta   90.00
_cell.angle_gamma   90.00
#
_symmetry.space_group_name_H-M   'P 1'
#
loop_
_entity.id
_entity.type
_entity.pdbx_description
1 polymer ?
#
loop_
_entity_poly.entity_id
_entity_poly.type
_entity_poly.pdbx_seq_one_letter_code
_entity_poly.pdbx_strand_id
1 'polypeptide(L)'
;MYIKYFNKTHSILEGSYPAYLTVFYLQVILIFTVLFYYLLNVYIDIRTGQFVTNTQKIHHAIYLPCVLGHLMCLAQKLLLIMDFSAGYNLHNDVFYTISLLRALFCFPGFYCLSAFVAERWFATYFLMDYERNQRKWLVFVILWIIYSIAFISAINFHEATSTIPHACVFILLSGLAYLGNHINFLVNRNYYYQSNRTDGGGYSLAQRFQISENIRFSFFFNQLALSIAFFQISGPICLLIDNLDISRSWMNLNTVIFDTICLVYALVTPFVIYHHNPKYRAELERIIAKIRRIDVRRNKNQIRPMDSMEESFNSLRLQDTFGKKITFNTSEMTNTYFEELDKSWS
;
A
#
# COMPACT_ATOMS: atom_id res chain seq x y z
N MET A 1 -9.01 26.35 15.08
CA MET A 1 -7.55 26.47 15.31
C MET A 1 -7.02 25.06 15.37
N TYR A 2 -6.08 24.66 14.51
CA TYR A 2 -6.07 23.27 14.06
C TYR A 2 -4.93 22.38 14.59
N ILE A 3 -5.10 21.06 14.41
CA ILE A 3 -4.18 19.93 14.62
C ILE A 3 -2.84 20.08 13.88
N LYS A 4 -2.74 21.16 13.09
CA LYS A 4 -1.56 21.65 12.39
C LYS A 4 -0.41 21.99 13.33
N TYR A 5 -0.69 22.36 14.60
CA TYR A 5 0.35 22.89 15.48
C TYR A 5 0.22 22.48 16.94
N PHE A 6 1.37 22.21 17.55
CA PHE A 6 1.53 22.01 18.98
C PHE A 6 1.89 23.35 19.65
N ASN A 7 1.12 23.76 20.66
CA ASN A 7 1.38 25.00 21.38
C ASN A 7 2.37 24.75 22.53
N LYS A 8 3.66 25.00 22.24
CA LYS A 8 4.75 24.84 23.21
C LYS A 8 4.61 25.78 24.41
N THR A 9 4.33 27.06 24.20
CA THR A 9 4.23 28.07 25.26
C THR A 9 3.16 27.70 26.29
N HIS A 10 1.97 27.30 25.85
CA HIS A 10 0.90 26.86 26.74
C HIS A 10 1.30 25.61 27.54
N SER A 11 1.95 24.64 26.89
CA SER A 11 2.38 23.41 27.55
C SER A 11 3.47 23.64 28.61
N ILE A 12 4.33 24.63 28.40
CA ILE A 12 5.32 25.07 29.40
C ILE A 12 4.61 25.72 30.60
N LEU A 13 3.64 26.60 30.35
CA LEU A 13 2.86 27.26 31.42
C LEU A 13 2.07 26.27 32.27
N GLU A 14 1.53 25.20 31.67
CA GLU A 14 0.86 24.12 32.39
C GLU A 14 1.80 23.10 33.04
N GLY A 15 3.10 23.17 32.77
CA GLY A 15 4.08 22.17 33.24
C GLY A 15 3.96 20.80 32.56
N SER A 16 3.18 20.66 31.49
CA SER A 16 2.97 19.41 30.73
C SER A 16 4.08 19.14 29.70
N TYR A 17 4.90 20.15 29.38
CA TYR A 17 5.93 20.06 28.33
C TYR A 17 6.95 18.92 28.51
N PRO A 18 7.47 18.61 29.73
CA PRO A 18 8.41 17.51 29.91
C PRO A 18 7.84 16.13 29.52
N ALA A 19 6.54 15.91 29.74
CA ALA A 19 5.87 14.68 29.34
C ALA A 19 5.80 14.59 27.80
N TYR A 20 5.41 15.69 27.13
CA TYR A 20 5.39 15.75 25.68
C TYR A 20 6.77 15.61 25.05
N LEU A 21 7.81 16.16 25.68
CA LEU A 21 9.19 16.03 25.22
C LEU A 21 9.63 14.55 25.16
N THR A 22 9.30 13.77 26.18
CA THR A 22 9.52 12.31 26.19
C THR A 22 8.82 11.63 25.03
N VAL A 23 7.56 12.00 24.75
CA VAL A 23 6.80 11.47 23.61
C VAL A 23 7.44 11.88 22.29
N PHE A 24 7.94 13.10 22.14
CA PHE A 24 8.61 13.55 20.92
C PHE A 24 9.91 12.78 20.66
N TYR A 25 10.72 12.49 21.68
CA TYR A 25 11.89 11.61 21.51
C TYR A 25 11.49 10.21 21.05
N LEU A 26 10.43 9.64 21.62
CA LEU A 26 9.91 8.34 21.20
C LEU A 26 9.41 8.39 19.74
N GLN A 27 8.69 9.44 19.35
CA GLN A 27 8.25 9.66 17.97
C GLN A 27 9.44 9.75 17.01
N VAL A 28 10.52 10.45 17.37
CA VAL A 28 11.74 10.53 16.55
C VAL A 28 12.38 9.15 16.34
N ILE A 29 12.50 8.35 17.41
CA ILE A 29 13.03 6.97 17.31
C ILE A 29 12.13 6.09 16.41
N LEU A 30 10.80 6.23 16.55
CA LEU A 30 9.85 5.52 15.70
C LEU A 30 9.96 5.94 14.24
N ILE A 31 10.16 7.23 13.95
CA ILE A 31 10.37 7.70 12.57
C ILE A 31 11.61 7.04 11.97
N PHE A 32 12.74 6.99 12.67
CA PHE A 32 13.93 6.28 12.18
C PHE A 32 13.66 4.79 11.92
N THR A 33 12.87 4.16 12.78
CA THR A 33 12.45 2.76 12.60
C THR A 33 11.60 2.60 11.34
N VAL A 34 10.63 3.51 11.10
CA VAL A 34 9.81 3.55 9.88
C VAL A 34 10.66 3.73 8.63
N LEU A 35 11.64 4.63 8.65
CA LEU A 35 12.55 4.86 7.51
C LEU A 35 13.37 3.61 7.17
N PHE A 36 13.94 2.95 8.18
CA PHE A 36 14.67 1.70 7.96
C PHE A 36 13.74 0.59 7.45
N TYR A 37 12.54 0.50 8.03
CA TYR A 37 11.54 -0.46 7.61
C TYR A 37 11.10 -0.24 6.16
N TYR A 38 10.97 1.01 5.72
CA TYR A 38 10.71 1.34 4.33
C TYR A 38 11.81 0.84 3.39
N LEU A 39 13.08 1.12 3.71
CA LEU A 39 14.22 0.66 2.90
C LEU A 39 14.25 -0.88 2.78
N LEU A 40 13.92 -1.58 3.86
CA LEU A 40 13.81 -3.04 3.85
C LEU A 40 12.67 -3.53 2.92
N ASN A 41 11.49 -2.90 2.99
CA ASN A 41 10.36 -3.24 2.13
C ASN A 41 10.71 -3.07 0.65
N VAL A 42 11.24 -1.89 0.27
CA VAL A 42 11.66 -1.62 -1.11
C VAL A 42 12.71 -2.61 -1.59
N TYR A 43 13.69 -2.95 -0.74
CA TYR A 43 14.70 -3.94 -1.09
C TYR A 43 14.07 -5.32 -1.39
N ILE A 44 13.12 -5.77 -0.57
CA ILE A 44 12.45 -7.06 -0.78
C ILE A 44 11.55 -7.03 -2.02
N ASP A 45 10.84 -5.93 -2.26
CA ASP A 45 10.00 -5.79 -3.45
C ASP A 45 10.83 -5.84 -4.75
N ILE A 46 12.02 -5.24 -4.76
CA ILE A 46 12.95 -5.31 -5.89
C ILE A 46 13.40 -6.76 -6.10
N ARG A 47 13.72 -7.48 -5.02
CA ARG A 47 14.20 -8.87 -5.07
C ARG A 47 13.12 -9.87 -5.48
N THR A 48 11.85 -9.62 -5.12
CA THR A 48 10.73 -10.51 -5.45
C THR A 48 10.16 -10.28 -6.85
N GLY A 49 10.65 -9.27 -7.60
CA GLY A 49 10.14 -8.96 -8.93
C GLY A 49 8.70 -8.45 -8.92
N GLN A 50 8.24 -7.90 -7.80
CA GLN A 50 6.87 -7.47 -7.57
C GLN A 50 6.53 -6.09 -8.14
N PHE A 51 7.27 -5.60 -9.13
CA PHE A 51 6.97 -4.31 -9.78
C PHE A 51 6.17 -4.44 -11.08
N VAL A 52 5.72 -5.65 -11.41
CA VAL A 52 5.14 -5.95 -12.72
C VAL A 52 3.68 -5.50 -12.80
N THR A 53 2.90 -5.66 -11.73
CA THR A 53 1.46 -5.35 -11.74
C THR A 53 1.17 -3.87 -11.58
N ASN A 54 0.05 -3.41 -12.15
CA ASN A 54 -0.37 -2.01 -12.04
C ASN A 54 -0.72 -1.62 -10.61
N THR A 55 -1.35 -2.50 -9.83
CA THR A 55 -1.65 -2.25 -8.42
C THR A 55 -0.39 -2.03 -7.59
N GLN A 56 0.68 -2.80 -7.85
CA GLN A 56 1.96 -2.62 -7.15
C GLN A 56 2.64 -1.29 -7.52
N LYS A 57 2.56 -0.87 -8.78
CA LYS A 57 3.05 0.46 -9.21
C LYS A 57 2.30 1.58 -8.47
N ILE A 58 0.98 1.48 -8.36
CA ILE A 58 0.16 2.43 -7.59
C ILE A 58 0.57 2.42 -6.12
N HIS A 59 0.74 1.24 -5.52
CA HIS A 59 1.12 1.11 -4.12
C HIS A 59 2.44 1.84 -3.83
N HIS A 60 3.50 1.53 -4.60
CA HIS A 60 4.80 2.16 -4.41
C HIS A 60 4.78 3.67 -4.67
N ALA A 61 4.05 4.09 -5.70
CA ALA A 61 3.90 5.51 -6.02
C ALA A 61 3.23 6.28 -4.89
N ILE A 62 2.32 5.67 -4.11
CA ILE A 62 1.69 6.30 -2.94
C ILE A 62 2.54 6.14 -1.67
N TYR A 63 3.26 5.02 -1.56
CA TYR A 63 4.05 4.67 -0.39
C TYR A 63 5.34 5.52 -0.25
N LEU A 64 5.96 5.92 -1.36
CA LEU A 64 7.14 6.81 -1.35
C LEU A 64 6.87 8.20 -0.75
N PRO A 65 5.82 8.95 -1.14
CA PRO A 65 5.45 10.20 -0.47
C PRO A 65 5.28 10.05 1.03
N CYS A 66 4.68 8.96 1.51
CA CYS A 66 4.52 8.76 2.95
C CYS A 66 5.86 8.87 3.69
N VAL A 67 6.96 8.35 3.12
CA VAL A 67 8.32 8.50 3.68
C VAL A 67 8.73 9.97 3.76
N LEU A 68 8.52 10.73 2.68
CA LEU A 68 8.81 12.15 2.63
C LEU A 68 7.98 12.92 3.68
N GLY A 69 6.72 12.54 3.88
CA GLY A 69 5.88 13.10 4.95
C GLY A 69 6.45 12.84 6.35
N HIS A 70 6.99 11.64 6.61
CA HIS A 70 7.67 11.32 7.87
C HIS A 70 8.99 12.08 8.04
N LEU A 71 9.73 12.34 6.95
CA LEU A 71 10.93 13.20 6.99
C LEU A 71 10.58 14.65 7.34
N MET A 72 9.48 15.18 6.80
CA MET A 72 8.99 16.51 7.18
C MET A 72 8.56 16.53 8.65
N CYS A 73 7.89 15.49 9.13
CA CYS A 73 7.55 15.33 10.55
C CYS A 73 8.80 15.29 11.44
N LEU A 74 9.84 14.55 11.04
CA LEU A 74 11.12 14.50 11.74
C LEU A 74 11.76 15.89 11.83
N ALA A 75 11.83 16.61 10.71
CA ALA A 75 12.37 17.97 10.67
C ALA A 75 11.62 18.89 11.64
N GLN A 76 10.29 18.86 11.64
CA GLN A 76 9.45 19.64 12.56
C GLN A 76 9.73 19.31 14.03
N LYS A 77 9.83 18.03 14.38
CA LYS A 77 10.10 17.58 15.76
C LYS A 77 11.50 17.96 16.23
N LEU A 78 12.51 17.82 15.36
CA LEU A 78 13.88 18.24 15.69
C LEU A 78 13.95 19.75 15.96
N LEU A 79 13.33 20.57 15.09
CA LEU A 79 13.27 22.01 15.30
C LEU A 79 12.55 22.38 16.61
N LEU A 80 11.48 21.65 16.95
CA LEU A 80 10.73 21.85 18.19
C LEU A 80 11.56 21.48 19.45
N ILE A 81 12.30 20.37 19.40
CA ILE A 81 13.18 19.91 20.48
C ILE A 81 14.38 20.86 20.66
N MET A 82 14.98 21.32 19.57
CA MET A 82 16.10 22.27 19.56
C MET A 82 15.69 23.72 19.88
N ASP A 83 14.41 23.95 20.15
CA ASP A 83 13.83 25.26 20.48
C ASP A 83 13.98 26.34 19.40
N PHE A 84 14.02 25.92 18.13
CA PHE A 84 13.94 26.86 17.02
C PHE A 84 12.50 27.29 16.80
N SER A 85 12.27 28.58 16.56
CA SER A 85 10.94 29.15 16.29
C SER A 85 10.24 28.47 15.11
N ALA A 86 10.99 27.98 14.11
CA ALA A 86 10.49 27.21 12.98
C ALA A 86 9.85 25.86 13.36
N GLY A 87 10.03 25.37 14.59
CA GLY A 87 9.44 24.11 15.06
C GLY A 87 8.04 24.24 15.66
N TYR A 88 7.65 25.44 16.12
CA TYR A 88 6.41 25.63 16.89
C TYR A 88 5.68 26.95 16.63
N ASN A 89 6.27 27.91 15.94
CA ASN A 89 5.62 29.19 15.62
C ASN A 89 4.83 29.10 14.31
N LEU A 90 3.50 29.26 14.41
CA LEU A 90 2.59 29.23 13.27
C LEU A 90 2.86 30.33 12.22
N HIS A 91 3.38 31.47 12.65
CA HIS A 91 3.68 32.61 11.77
C HIS A 91 5.05 32.52 11.10
N ASN A 92 5.79 31.43 11.32
CA ASN A 92 7.08 31.22 10.68
C ASN A 92 6.88 30.52 9.33
N ASP A 93 7.42 31.10 8.24
CA ASP A 93 7.29 30.56 6.88
C ASP A 93 7.89 29.15 6.73
N VAL A 94 8.96 28.86 7.48
CA VAL A 94 9.59 27.54 7.50
C VAL A 94 8.67 26.51 8.15
N PHE A 95 8.00 26.88 9.25
CA PHE A 95 6.99 26.03 9.89
C PHE A 95 5.84 25.71 8.92
N TYR A 96 5.32 26.75 8.27
CA TYR A 96 4.24 26.62 7.29
C TYR A 96 4.63 25.69 6.15
N THR A 97 5.82 25.88 5.59
CA THR A 97 6.33 25.07 4.47
C THR A 97 6.49 23.60 4.85
N ILE A 98 7.09 23.31 6.02
CA ILE A 98 7.25 21.94 6.51
C ILE A 98 5.89 21.29 6.75
N SER A 99 4.95 22.01 7.37
CA SER A 99 3.59 21.52 7.63
C SER A 99 2.81 21.25 6.33
N LEU A 100 2.93 22.12 5.33
CA LEU A 100 2.30 21.98 4.03
C LEU A 100 2.85 20.77 3.28
N LEU A 101 4.18 20.62 3.21
CA LEU A 101 4.82 19.47 2.57
C LEU A 101 4.43 18.17 3.28
N ARG A 102 4.39 18.17 4.62
CA ARG A 102 3.91 17.02 5.41
C ARG A 102 2.49 16.63 5.00
N ALA A 103 1.57 17.59 4.95
CA ALA A 103 0.18 17.34 4.55
C ALA A 103 0.08 16.82 3.10
N LEU A 104 0.80 17.45 2.16
CA LEU A 104 0.86 17.05 0.75
C LEU A 104 1.29 15.61 0.57
N PHE A 105 2.26 15.15 1.36
CA PHE A 105 2.80 13.81 1.29
C PHE A 105 1.97 12.76 2.06
N CYS A 106 1.18 13.17 3.05
CA CYS A 106 0.30 12.28 3.82
C CYS A 106 -1.06 12.03 3.14
N PHE A 107 -1.65 13.03 2.48
CA PHE A 107 -2.98 12.90 1.87
C PHE A 107 -3.13 11.78 0.81
N PRO A 108 -2.14 11.51 -0.06
CA PRO A 108 -2.22 10.37 -0.99
C PRO A 108 -2.34 9.03 -0.25
N GLY A 109 -1.70 8.91 0.91
CA GLY A 109 -1.81 7.73 1.79
C GLY A 109 -3.24 7.54 2.31
N PHE A 110 -3.93 8.63 2.69
CA PHE A 110 -5.33 8.56 3.10
C PHE A 110 -6.26 8.11 1.97
N TYR A 111 -5.99 8.53 0.72
CA TYR A 111 -6.84 8.19 -0.42
C TYR A 111 -6.44 6.89 -1.14
N CYS A 112 -5.46 6.14 -0.63
CA CYS A 112 -4.86 5.00 -1.32
C CYS A 112 -5.84 3.88 -1.68
N LEU A 113 -6.83 3.61 -0.82
CA LEU A 113 -7.82 2.55 -1.05
C LEU A 113 -8.66 2.82 -2.31
N SER A 114 -9.00 4.09 -2.56
CA SER A 114 -9.74 4.49 -3.75
C SER A 114 -8.95 4.20 -5.03
N ALA A 115 -7.63 4.42 -5.00
CA ALA A 115 -6.74 4.15 -6.13
C ALA A 115 -6.69 2.65 -6.49
N PHE A 116 -6.61 1.78 -5.48
CA PHE A 116 -6.61 0.34 -5.68
C PHE A 116 -7.93 -0.17 -6.26
N VAL A 117 -9.05 0.32 -5.73
CA VAL A 117 -10.37 -0.08 -6.22
C VAL A 117 -10.59 0.39 -7.64
N ALA A 118 -10.21 1.63 -7.97
CA ALA A 118 -10.28 2.16 -9.33
C ALA A 118 -9.49 1.29 -10.33
N GLU A 119 -8.25 0.89 -9.98
CA GLU A 119 -7.45 0.03 -10.85
C GLU A 119 -8.08 -1.34 -11.07
N ARG A 120 -8.69 -1.94 -10.04
CA ARG A 120 -9.41 -3.21 -10.16
C ARG A 120 -10.72 -3.11 -10.95
N TRP A 121 -11.38 -1.96 -10.93
CA TRP A 121 -12.52 -1.69 -11.80
C TRP A 121 -12.11 -1.65 -13.27
N PHE A 122 -10.98 -1.00 -13.59
CA PHE A 122 -10.44 -1.05 -14.96
C PHE A 122 -10.02 -2.46 -15.38
N ALA A 123 -9.42 -3.24 -14.49
CA ALA A 123 -9.09 -4.64 -14.76
C ALA A 123 -10.34 -5.49 -15.06
N THR A 124 -11.47 -5.17 -14.43
CA THR A 124 -12.76 -5.83 -14.67
C THR A 124 -13.44 -5.33 -15.94
N TYR A 125 -13.32 -4.03 -16.26
CA TYR A 125 -13.86 -3.44 -17.49
C TYR A 125 -13.12 -3.94 -18.74
N PHE A 126 -11.79 -3.97 -18.70
CA PHE A 126 -10.94 -4.44 -19.79
C PHE A 126 -10.62 -5.94 -19.69
N LEU A 127 -11.55 -6.74 -19.17
CA LEU A 127 -11.33 -8.16 -18.88
C LEU A 127 -10.75 -8.96 -20.06
N MET A 128 -11.12 -8.59 -21.29
CA MET A 128 -10.71 -9.31 -22.50
C MET A 128 -9.22 -9.23 -22.82
N ASP A 129 -8.57 -8.10 -22.49
CA ASP A 129 -7.20 -7.83 -22.93
C ASP A 129 -6.34 -7.09 -21.89
N TYR A 130 -6.77 -7.04 -20.62
CA TYR A 130 -6.02 -6.37 -19.55
C TYR A 130 -4.58 -6.90 -19.40
N GLU A 131 -4.40 -8.21 -19.44
CA GLU A 131 -3.08 -8.86 -19.36
C GLU A 131 -2.23 -8.61 -20.61
N ARG A 132 -2.84 -8.66 -21.80
CA ARG A 132 -2.14 -8.45 -23.07
C ARG A 132 -1.68 -7.00 -23.21
N ASN A 133 -2.51 -6.07 -22.74
CA ASN A 133 -2.28 -4.64 -22.78
C ASN A 133 -2.31 -4.09 -21.34
N GLN A 134 -1.15 -4.11 -20.67
CA GLN A 134 -1.00 -3.59 -19.30
C GLN A 134 -1.40 -2.11 -19.13
N ARG A 135 -1.64 -1.35 -20.22
CA ARG A 135 -2.19 0.02 -20.20
C ARG A 135 -1.61 0.87 -19.08
N LYS A 136 -0.28 1.00 -19.03
CA LYS A 136 0.44 1.70 -17.96
C LYS A 136 -0.04 3.16 -17.78
N TRP A 137 -0.64 3.75 -18.81
CA TRP A 137 -1.27 5.07 -18.74
C TRP A 137 -2.43 5.13 -17.72
N LEU A 138 -3.15 4.03 -17.46
CA LEU A 138 -4.20 3.97 -16.44
C LEU A 138 -3.63 4.25 -15.04
N VAL A 139 -2.46 3.67 -14.73
CA VAL A 139 -1.76 3.93 -13.47
C VAL A 139 -1.43 5.41 -13.35
N PHE A 140 -0.91 6.03 -14.42
CA PHE A 140 -0.60 7.45 -14.44
C PHE A 140 -1.85 8.32 -14.21
N VAL A 141 -2.96 8.02 -14.87
CA VAL A 141 -4.22 8.76 -14.71
C VAL A 141 -4.77 8.64 -13.29
N ILE A 142 -4.81 7.42 -12.72
CA ILE A 142 -5.26 7.21 -11.34
C ILE A 142 -4.40 7.99 -10.36
N LEU A 143 -3.07 7.91 -10.50
CA LEU A 143 -2.16 8.65 -9.64
C LEU A 143 -2.34 10.16 -9.80
N TRP A 144 -2.44 10.67 -11.03
CA TRP A 144 -2.64 12.09 -11.29
C TRP A 144 -3.89 12.64 -10.61
N ILE A 145 -5.02 11.90 -10.66
CA ILE A 145 -6.26 12.27 -9.97
C ILE A 145 -6.04 12.29 -8.45
N ILE A 146 -5.46 11.23 -7.88
CA ILE A 146 -5.25 11.11 -6.43
C ILE A 146 -4.32 12.21 -5.91
N TYR A 147 -3.23 12.49 -6.62
CA TYR A 147 -2.30 13.56 -6.27
C TYR A 147 -2.90 14.95 -6.44
N SER A 148 -3.74 15.17 -7.45
CA SER A 148 -4.43 16.44 -7.63
C SER A 148 -5.42 16.71 -6.48
N ILE A 149 -6.20 15.70 -6.09
CA ILE A 149 -7.09 15.78 -4.92
C ILE A 149 -6.27 16.01 -3.64
N ALA A 150 -5.18 15.27 -3.45
CA ALA A 150 -4.30 15.44 -2.29
C ALA A 150 -3.65 16.83 -2.21
N PHE A 151 -3.25 17.39 -3.35
CA PHE A 151 -2.68 18.74 -3.43
C PHE A 151 -3.71 19.81 -3.05
N ILE A 152 -4.91 19.73 -3.62
CA ILE A 152 -6.03 20.63 -3.27
C ILE A 152 -6.39 20.49 -1.78
N SER A 153 -6.48 19.25 -1.28
CA SER A 153 -6.71 18.98 0.14
C SER A 153 -5.61 19.56 1.03
N ALA A 154 -4.34 19.53 0.63
CA ALA A 154 -3.22 20.06 1.41
C ALA A 154 -3.26 21.58 1.58
N ILE A 155 -3.54 22.30 0.48
CA ILE A 155 -3.70 23.76 0.48
C ILE A 155 -4.94 24.14 1.28
N ASN A 156 -6.08 23.54 0.94
CA ASN A 156 -7.33 23.82 1.63
C ASN A 156 -7.25 23.46 3.11
N PHE A 157 -6.54 22.39 3.48
CA PHE A 157 -6.31 22.03 4.87
C PHE A 157 -5.64 23.18 5.61
N HIS A 158 -4.65 23.86 5.04
CA HIS A 158 -3.95 24.97 5.68
C HIS A 158 -4.76 26.27 5.72
N GLU A 159 -5.51 26.59 4.68
CA GLU A 159 -6.28 27.84 4.54
C GLU A 159 -7.68 27.81 5.17
N ALA A 160 -8.33 26.65 5.23
CA ALA A 160 -9.70 26.54 5.71
C ALA A 160 -9.82 26.97 7.17
N THR A 161 -11.04 27.27 7.63
CA THR A 161 -11.41 27.56 9.04
C THR A 161 -12.04 26.39 9.79
N SER A 162 -12.49 25.34 9.07
CA SER A 162 -12.81 24.01 9.61
C SER A 162 -12.06 22.85 8.91
N THR A 163 -11.76 21.78 9.67
CA THR A 163 -11.23 20.49 9.16
C THR A 163 -12.33 19.44 8.94
N ILE A 164 -13.60 19.79 9.18
CA ILE A 164 -14.77 18.93 8.91
C ILE A 164 -14.80 18.49 7.44
N PRO A 165 -14.61 19.37 6.44
CA PRO A 165 -14.64 18.95 5.03
C PRO A 165 -13.62 17.84 4.73
N HIS A 166 -12.41 17.93 5.28
CA HIS A 166 -11.36 16.93 5.10
C HIS A 166 -11.74 15.59 5.73
N ALA A 167 -12.33 15.60 6.93
CA ALA A 167 -12.83 14.41 7.59
C ALA A 167 -13.97 13.77 6.76
N CYS A 168 -14.92 14.57 6.27
CA CYS A 168 -16.03 14.10 5.43
C CYS A 168 -15.54 13.49 4.11
N VAL A 169 -14.64 14.16 3.39
CA VAL A 169 -14.05 13.64 2.14
C VAL A 169 -13.31 12.34 2.40
N PHE A 170 -12.56 12.27 3.50
CA PHE A 170 -11.81 11.07 3.84
C PHE A 170 -12.75 9.88 4.13
N ILE A 171 -13.77 10.08 4.98
CA ILE A 171 -14.78 9.06 5.28
C ILE A 171 -15.53 8.63 4.00
N LEU A 172 -15.91 9.60 3.16
CA LEU A 172 -16.61 9.35 1.91
C LEU A 172 -15.78 8.49 0.95
N LEU A 173 -14.53 8.87 0.68
CA LEU A 173 -13.64 8.13 -0.22
C LEU A 173 -13.34 6.72 0.30
N SER A 174 -13.12 6.57 1.61
CA SER A 174 -12.93 5.25 2.22
C SER A 174 -14.19 4.37 2.14
N GLY A 175 -15.37 4.95 2.36
CA GLY A 175 -16.66 4.27 2.20
C GLY A 175 -16.92 3.85 0.75
N LEU A 176 -16.68 4.76 -0.21
CA LEU A 176 -16.80 4.46 -1.63
C LEU A 176 -15.81 3.40 -2.09
N ALA A 177 -14.58 3.38 -1.57
CA ALA A 177 -13.62 2.32 -1.87
C ALA A 177 -14.11 0.95 -1.37
N TYR A 178 -14.61 0.87 -0.12
CA TYR A 178 -15.14 -0.38 0.42
C TYR A 178 -16.35 -0.89 -0.38
N LEU A 179 -17.31 0.01 -0.65
CA LEU A 179 -18.49 -0.31 -1.45
C LEU A 179 -18.10 -0.71 -2.88
N GLY A 180 -17.18 0.03 -3.49
CA GLY A 180 -16.67 -0.25 -4.83
C GLY A 180 -15.98 -1.60 -4.92
N ASN A 181 -15.19 -1.99 -3.92
CA ASN A 181 -14.59 -3.33 -3.84
C ASN A 181 -15.67 -4.42 -3.72
N HIS A 182 -16.69 -4.20 -2.87
CA HIS A 182 -17.77 -5.16 -2.68
C HIS A 182 -18.58 -5.38 -3.97
N ILE A 183 -18.95 -4.31 -4.66
CA ILE A 183 -19.67 -4.40 -5.94
C ILE A 183 -18.78 -5.09 -6.98
N ASN A 184 -17.50 -4.72 -7.06
CA ASN A 184 -16.58 -5.35 -8.00
C ASN A 184 -16.41 -6.86 -7.75
N PHE A 185 -16.39 -7.28 -6.49
CA PHE A 185 -16.41 -8.69 -6.10
C PHE A 185 -17.68 -9.39 -6.60
N LEU A 186 -18.86 -8.79 -6.42
CA LEU A 186 -20.13 -9.38 -6.88
C LEU A 186 -20.15 -9.57 -8.41
N VAL A 187 -19.65 -8.58 -9.15
CA VAL A 187 -19.53 -8.64 -10.62
C VAL A 187 -18.58 -9.76 -11.05
N ASN A 188 -17.35 -9.79 -10.49
CA ASN A 188 -16.38 -10.83 -10.83
C ASN A 188 -16.84 -12.22 -10.39
N ARG A 189 -17.57 -12.35 -9.28
CA ARG A 189 -18.19 -13.61 -8.86
C ARG A 189 -19.22 -14.10 -9.88
N ASN A 190 -20.02 -13.21 -10.45
CA ASN A 190 -20.95 -13.56 -11.51
C ASN A 190 -20.21 -14.05 -12.77
N TYR A 191 -19.17 -13.34 -13.20
CA TYR A 191 -18.32 -13.79 -14.31
C TYR A 191 -17.65 -15.15 -14.05
N TYR A 192 -17.22 -15.39 -12.81
CA TYR A 192 -16.64 -16.67 -12.41
C TYR A 192 -17.64 -17.82 -12.61
N TYR A 193 -18.89 -17.68 -12.14
CA TYR A 193 -19.92 -18.70 -12.36
C TYR A 193 -20.25 -18.91 -13.84
N GLN A 194 -20.28 -17.85 -14.65
CA GLN A 194 -20.52 -17.96 -16.09
C GLN A 194 -19.38 -18.71 -16.79
N SER A 195 -18.13 -18.44 -16.41
CA SER A 195 -16.94 -19.07 -17.00
C SER A 195 -16.77 -20.56 -16.68
N ASN A 196 -17.43 -21.05 -15.62
CA ASN A 196 -17.42 -22.45 -15.19
C ASN A 196 -18.56 -23.30 -15.78
N ARG A 197 -19.34 -22.76 -16.73
CA ARG A 197 -20.30 -23.55 -17.51
C ARG A 197 -19.55 -24.59 -18.37
N THR A 198 -20.24 -25.63 -18.81
CA THR A 198 -19.65 -26.81 -19.50
C THR A 198 -18.93 -26.46 -20.81
N ASP A 199 -19.34 -25.40 -21.49
CA ASP A 199 -18.70 -24.82 -22.68
C ASP A 199 -17.62 -23.78 -22.35
N GLY A 200 -17.34 -23.56 -21.06
CA GLY A 200 -16.49 -22.48 -20.59
C GLY A 200 -17.14 -21.09 -20.66
N GLY A 201 -18.44 -21.02 -20.97
CA GLY A 201 -19.21 -19.79 -21.10
C GLY A 201 -18.69 -18.80 -22.15
N GLY A 202 -17.87 -19.25 -23.10
CA GLY A 202 -17.21 -18.38 -24.09
C GLY A 202 -15.99 -17.60 -23.56
N TYR A 203 -15.52 -17.88 -22.34
CA TYR A 203 -14.37 -17.19 -21.74
C TYR A 203 -13.04 -17.88 -22.07
N SER A 204 -12.05 -17.08 -22.48
CA SER A 204 -10.67 -17.52 -22.68
C SER A 204 -9.95 -17.79 -21.36
N LEU A 205 -8.84 -18.53 -21.42
CA LEU A 205 -8.03 -18.83 -20.23
C LEU A 205 -7.52 -17.56 -19.53
N ALA A 206 -7.10 -16.56 -20.31
CA ALA A 206 -6.63 -15.28 -19.78
C ALA A 206 -7.73 -14.52 -19.03
N GLN A 207 -8.96 -14.53 -19.56
CA GLN A 207 -10.10 -13.89 -18.89
C GLN A 207 -10.43 -14.58 -17.56
N ARG A 208 -10.41 -15.92 -17.51
CA ARG A 208 -10.65 -16.68 -16.27
C ARG A 208 -9.58 -16.43 -15.23
N PHE A 209 -8.32 -16.32 -15.65
CA PHE A 209 -7.22 -15.94 -14.77
C PHE A 209 -7.46 -14.55 -14.16
N GLN A 210 -7.81 -13.56 -14.99
CA GLN A 210 -8.08 -12.20 -14.53
C GLN A 210 -9.28 -12.13 -13.55
N ILE A 211 -10.36 -12.86 -13.82
CA ILE A 211 -11.51 -12.95 -12.90
C ILE A 211 -11.06 -13.51 -11.54
N SER A 212 -10.30 -14.61 -11.55
CA SER A 212 -9.78 -15.24 -10.33
C SER A 212 -8.86 -14.29 -9.56
N GLU A 213 -8.00 -13.56 -10.26
CA GLU A 213 -7.13 -12.54 -9.66
C GLU A 213 -7.94 -11.41 -9.02
N ASN A 214 -8.97 -10.88 -9.69
CA ASN A 214 -9.83 -9.83 -9.15
C ASN A 214 -10.58 -10.28 -7.88
N ILE A 215 -11.06 -11.53 -7.86
CA ILE A 215 -11.69 -12.13 -6.66
C ILE A 215 -10.67 -12.26 -5.52
N ARG A 216 -9.48 -12.81 -5.81
CA ARG A 216 -8.40 -12.94 -4.82
C ARG A 216 -7.97 -11.58 -4.28
N PHE A 217 -7.86 -10.58 -5.15
CA PHE A 217 -7.55 -9.21 -4.75
C PHE A 217 -8.64 -8.64 -3.84
N SER A 218 -9.92 -8.91 -4.12
CA SER A 218 -11.02 -8.42 -3.27
C SER A 218 -10.91 -8.91 -1.82
N PHE A 219 -10.47 -10.16 -1.62
CA PHE A 219 -10.18 -10.70 -0.29
C PHE A 219 -8.97 -10.03 0.36
N PHE A 220 -7.88 -9.87 -0.39
CA PHE A 220 -6.69 -9.14 0.07
C PHE A 220 -7.04 -7.70 0.46
N PHE A 221 -7.85 -7.00 -0.34
CA PHE A 221 -8.31 -5.65 -0.07
C PHE A 221 -9.09 -5.58 1.23
N ASN A 222 -10.01 -6.52 1.49
CA ASN A 222 -10.76 -6.55 2.75
C ASN A 222 -9.83 -6.75 3.96
N GLN A 223 -8.84 -7.63 3.85
CA GLN A 223 -7.84 -7.83 4.90
C GLN A 223 -6.99 -6.57 5.12
N LEU A 224 -6.55 -5.92 4.04
CA LEU A 224 -5.82 -4.66 4.09
C LEU A 224 -6.67 -3.57 4.75
N ALA A 225 -7.90 -3.38 4.27
CA ALA A 225 -8.86 -2.38 4.75
C ALA A 225 -9.18 -2.57 6.23
N LEU A 226 -9.43 -3.82 6.68
CA LEU A 226 -9.65 -4.14 8.09
C LEU A 226 -8.41 -3.84 8.95
N SER A 227 -7.23 -4.19 8.44
CA SER A 227 -5.99 -3.98 9.19
C SER A 227 -5.65 -2.50 9.35
N ILE A 228 -6.08 -1.65 8.40
CA ILE A 228 -5.93 -0.20 8.50
C ILE A 228 -7.18 0.53 9.01
N ALA A 229 -8.25 -0.19 9.36
CA ALA A 229 -9.53 0.38 9.75
C ALA A 229 -9.43 1.26 10.99
N PHE A 230 -8.60 0.86 11.97
CA PHE A 230 -8.32 1.69 13.15
C PHE A 230 -7.81 3.09 12.76
N PHE A 231 -6.94 3.20 11.77
CA PHE A 231 -6.40 4.48 11.29
C PHE A 231 -7.44 5.27 10.48
N GLN A 232 -8.20 4.56 9.65
CA GLN A 232 -9.29 5.13 8.84
C GLN A 232 -10.41 5.72 9.70
N ILE A 233 -10.56 5.28 10.95
CA ILE A 233 -11.55 5.80 11.89
C ILE A 233 -10.94 6.86 12.81
N SER A 234 -9.78 6.58 13.41
CA SER A 234 -9.15 7.47 14.39
C SER A 234 -8.63 8.78 13.76
N GLY A 235 -8.15 8.74 12.50
CA GLY A 235 -7.70 9.93 11.77
C GLY A 235 -8.80 10.98 11.59
N PRO A 236 -9.96 10.65 10.98
CA PRO A 236 -11.10 11.56 10.90
C PRO A 236 -11.60 12.05 12.26
N ILE A 237 -11.62 11.19 13.29
CA ILE A 237 -12.03 11.60 14.63
C ILE A 237 -11.11 12.70 15.17
N CYS A 238 -9.80 12.56 15.04
CA CYS A 238 -8.85 13.60 15.43
C CYS A 238 -9.09 14.91 14.65
N LEU A 239 -9.40 14.83 13.35
CA LEU A 239 -9.78 16.01 12.56
C LEU A 239 -11.09 16.64 13.05
N LEU A 240 -12.09 15.85 13.45
CA LEU A 240 -13.36 16.37 13.96
C LEU A 240 -13.21 17.02 15.34
N ILE A 241 -12.46 16.41 16.27
CA ILE A 241 -12.16 16.94 17.61
C ILE A 241 -11.55 18.34 17.52
N ASP A 242 -10.76 18.59 16.48
CA ASP A 242 -10.09 19.86 16.23
C ASP A 242 -11.03 21.06 15.97
N ASN A 243 -12.31 20.79 15.71
CA ASN A 243 -13.34 21.80 15.52
C ASN A 243 -14.18 22.03 16.78
N LEU A 244 -13.94 21.28 17.86
CA LEU A 244 -14.64 21.45 19.13
C LEU A 244 -13.99 22.58 19.94
N ASP A 245 -14.80 23.29 20.71
CA ASP A 245 -14.34 24.34 21.63
C ASP A 245 -13.82 23.71 22.93
N ILE A 246 -12.63 23.11 22.85
CA ILE A 246 -11.97 22.40 23.96
C ILE A 246 -10.70 23.13 24.41
N SER A 247 -10.24 22.84 25.64
CA SER A 247 -9.04 23.48 26.18
C SER A 247 -7.79 23.21 25.32
N ARG A 248 -6.84 24.14 25.35
CA ARG A 248 -5.61 24.06 24.56
C ARG A 248 -4.76 22.83 24.91
N SER A 249 -4.81 22.35 26.15
CA SER A 249 -4.16 21.12 26.61
C SER A 249 -4.71 19.90 25.85
N TRP A 250 -6.03 19.79 25.68
CA TRP A 250 -6.66 18.73 24.89
C TRP A 250 -6.34 18.83 23.40
N MET A 251 -6.23 20.04 22.85
CA MET A 251 -5.82 20.23 21.44
C MET A 251 -4.37 19.79 21.20
N ASN A 252 -3.48 20.12 22.13
CA ASN A 252 -2.08 19.66 22.09
C ASN A 252 -2.02 18.13 22.16
N LEU A 253 -2.80 17.52 23.06
CA LEU A 253 -2.89 16.07 23.16
C LEU A 253 -3.42 15.45 21.85
N ASN A 254 -4.50 15.99 21.27
CA ASN A 254 -5.06 15.53 20.00
C ASN A 254 -4.02 15.58 18.86
N THR A 255 -3.21 16.64 18.81
CA THR A 255 -2.12 16.78 17.82
C THR A 255 -1.07 15.67 17.99
N VAL A 256 -0.64 15.39 19.22
CA VAL A 256 0.34 14.33 19.51
C VAL A 256 -0.23 12.94 19.24
N ILE A 257 -1.51 12.71 19.56
CA ILE A 257 -2.22 11.47 19.26
C ILE A 257 -2.28 11.26 17.74
N PHE A 258 -2.66 12.27 16.97
CA PHE A 258 -2.75 12.17 15.51
C PHE A 258 -1.39 11.86 14.85
N ASP A 259 -0.33 12.54 15.26
CA ASP A 259 1.03 12.26 14.79
C ASP A 259 1.43 10.80 15.11
N THR A 260 1.08 10.32 16.31
CA THR A 260 1.37 8.95 16.74
C THR A 260 0.58 7.92 15.94
N ILE A 261 -0.71 8.18 15.68
CA ILE A 261 -1.57 7.34 14.83
C ILE A 261 -0.95 7.22 13.43
N CYS A 262 -0.49 8.32 12.83
CA CYS A 262 0.17 8.32 11.52
C CYS A 262 1.47 7.48 11.53
N LEU A 263 2.25 7.53 12.61
CA LEU A 263 3.48 6.73 12.75
C LEU A 263 3.18 5.23 12.88
N VAL A 264 2.21 4.87 13.73
CA VAL A 264 1.82 3.47 13.91
C VAL A 264 1.24 2.93 12.59
N TYR A 265 0.50 3.74 11.84
CA TYR A 265 0.01 3.39 10.49
C TYR A 265 1.15 3.01 9.54
N ALA A 266 2.23 3.77 9.55
CA ALA A 266 3.39 3.53 8.70
C ALA A 266 4.14 2.22 9.06
N LEU A 267 4.03 1.76 10.32
CA LEU A 267 4.57 0.47 10.76
C LEU A 267 3.63 -0.70 10.44
N VAL A 268 2.33 -0.53 10.65
CA VAL A 268 1.33 -1.60 10.50
C VAL A 268 1.08 -1.92 9.03
N THR A 269 0.98 -0.91 8.16
CA THR A 269 0.60 -1.12 6.75
C THR A 269 1.54 -2.08 6.01
N PRO A 270 2.87 -1.93 6.07
CA PRO A 270 3.77 -2.86 5.38
C PRO A 270 3.84 -4.21 6.09
N PHE A 271 3.59 -4.27 7.41
CA PHE A 271 3.49 -5.53 8.15
C PHE A 271 2.28 -6.36 7.71
N VAL A 272 1.16 -5.70 7.41
CA VAL A 272 -0.05 -6.36 6.91
C VAL A 272 0.18 -6.86 5.48
N ILE A 273 0.77 -6.01 4.62
CA ILE A 273 1.12 -6.40 3.26
C ILE A 273 2.10 -7.59 3.29
N TYR A 274 3.08 -7.56 4.21
CA TYR A 274 4.00 -8.65 4.50
C TYR A 274 3.28 -9.97 4.83
N HIS A 275 2.34 -9.94 5.78
CA HIS A 275 1.68 -11.15 6.27
C HIS A 275 0.88 -11.86 5.16
N HIS A 276 0.31 -11.08 4.24
CA HIS A 276 -0.54 -11.61 3.17
C HIS A 276 0.23 -11.90 1.87
N ASN A 277 1.53 -11.58 1.81
CA ASN A 277 2.35 -11.78 0.63
C ASN A 277 3.38 -12.91 0.84
N PRO A 278 3.09 -14.15 0.36
CA PRO A 278 3.94 -15.30 0.60
C PRO A 278 5.34 -15.16 -0.02
N LYS A 279 5.48 -14.42 -1.13
CA LYS A 279 6.77 -14.18 -1.79
C LYS A 279 7.66 -13.30 -0.93
N TYR A 280 7.10 -12.24 -0.36
CA TYR A 280 7.82 -11.38 0.56
C TYR A 280 8.28 -12.18 1.78
N ARG A 281 7.36 -12.96 2.41
CA ARG A 281 7.69 -13.79 3.58
C ARG A 281 8.88 -14.71 3.32
N ALA A 282 8.90 -15.39 2.17
CA ALA A 282 9.98 -16.27 1.79
C ALA A 282 11.33 -15.55 1.61
N GLU A 283 11.35 -14.30 1.12
CA GLU A 283 12.58 -13.51 1.03
C GLU A 283 13.02 -12.94 2.38
N LEU A 284 12.11 -12.47 3.22
CA LEU A 284 12.45 -12.00 4.56
C LEU A 284 13.04 -13.13 5.40
N GLU A 285 12.44 -14.33 5.36
CA GLU A 285 12.97 -15.52 6.03
C GLU A 285 14.40 -15.86 5.55
N ARG A 286 14.70 -15.68 4.25
CA ARG A 286 16.07 -15.84 3.72
C ARG A 286 17.04 -14.79 4.25
N ILE A 287 16.62 -13.53 4.31
CA ILE A 287 17.45 -12.43 4.83
C ILE A 287 17.77 -12.70 6.32
N ILE A 288 16.76 -13.06 7.11
CA ILE A 288 16.93 -13.38 8.53
C ILE A 288 17.85 -14.60 8.71
N ALA A 289 17.67 -15.66 7.92
CA ALA A 289 18.53 -16.84 7.94
C ALA A 289 20.00 -16.50 7.66
N LYS A 290 20.24 -15.64 6.65
CA LYS A 290 21.58 -15.17 6.28
C LYS A 290 22.22 -14.34 7.40
N ILE A 291 21.47 -13.44 8.03
CA ILE A 291 21.95 -12.61 9.15
C ILE A 291 22.25 -13.48 10.37
N ARG A 292 21.39 -14.46 10.68
CA ARG A 292 21.57 -15.35 11.83
C ARG A 292 22.61 -16.46 11.60
N ARG A 293 23.19 -16.58 10.39
CA ARG A 293 24.06 -17.70 9.98
C ARG A 293 23.45 -19.07 10.28
N ILE A 294 22.13 -19.16 10.28
CA ILE A 294 21.40 -20.41 10.46
C ILE A 294 21.19 -20.97 9.06
N ASP A 295 21.81 -22.11 8.75
CA ASP A 295 21.41 -22.91 7.60
C ASP A 295 19.99 -23.41 7.85
N VAL A 296 19.01 -22.67 7.32
CA VAL A 296 17.63 -23.14 7.31
C VAL A 296 17.60 -24.36 6.40
N ARG A 297 17.60 -25.55 7.00
CA ARG A 297 17.27 -26.81 6.31
C ARG A 297 15.90 -26.64 5.69
N ARG A 298 15.88 -26.31 4.40
CA ARG A 298 14.65 -26.29 3.61
C ARG A 298 14.09 -27.70 3.60
N ASN A 299 12.86 -27.84 4.09
CA ASN A 299 12.04 -28.99 3.73
C ASN A 299 11.83 -28.92 2.21
N LYS A 300 12.43 -29.84 1.46
CA LYS A 300 12.32 -29.93 -0.01
C LYS A 300 10.87 -30.13 -0.51
N ASN A 301 9.92 -30.31 0.41
CA ASN A 301 8.54 -30.68 0.13
C ASN A 301 7.55 -29.50 0.14
N GLN A 302 8.02 -28.25 0.31
CA GLN A 302 7.14 -27.09 0.10
C GLN A 302 7.03 -26.77 -1.40
N ILE A 303 5.89 -27.14 -1.97
CA ILE A 303 5.47 -26.76 -3.33
C ILE A 303 5.36 -25.24 -3.37
N ARG A 304 6.23 -24.58 -4.12
CA ARG A 304 6.06 -23.16 -4.47
C ARG A 304 5.15 -23.06 -5.70
N PRO A 305 4.33 -22.01 -5.82
CA PRO A 305 3.78 -21.67 -7.12
C PRO A 305 4.95 -21.42 -8.08
N MET A 306 4.93 -22.15 -9.19
CA MET A 306 6.00 -22.25 -10.16
C MET A 306 5.96 -20.99 -11.02
N ASP A 307 6.96 -20.11 -10.88
CA ASP A 307 6.92 -18.74 -11.41
C ASP A 307 7.35 -18.65 -12.90
N SER A 308 7.75 -19.76 -13.54
CA SER A 308 7.97 -19.82 -14.98
C SER A 308 7.81 -21.24 -15.54
N MET A 309 7.34 -21.34 -16.79
CA MET A 309 7.20 -22.61 -17.51
C MET A 309 8.58 -23.27 -17.77
N GLU A 310 9.65 -22.47 -17.87
CA GLU A 310 11.04 -22.94 -17.99
C GLU A 310 11.56 -23.64 -16.73
N GLU A 311 11.21 -23.15 -15.53
CA GLU A 311 11.57 -23.83 -14.27
C GLU A 311 10.77 -25.14 -14.07
N SER A 312 9.55 -25.23 -14.60
CA SER A 312 8.72 -26.44 -14.56
C SER A 312 9.39 -27.63 -15.24
N PHE A 313 9.83 -27.46 -16.49
CA PHE A 313 10.39 -28.56 -17.28
C PHE A 313 11.83 -28.91 -16.89
N ASN A 314 12.63 -27.93 -16.45
CA ASN A 314 14.00 -28.19 -16.00
C ASN A 314 14.08 -28.87 -14.62
N SER A 315 13.07 -28.69 -13.77
CA SER A 315 13.00 -29.33 -12.45
C SER A 315 12.44 -30.76 -12.49
N LEU A 316 11.67 -31.09 -13.54
CA LEU A 316 11.19 -32.43 -13.82
C LEU A 316 12.33 -33.28 -14.40
N ARG A 317 13.00 -34.08 -13.54
CA ARG A 317 13.89 -35.16 -14.00
C ARG A 317 13.05 -36.30 -14.61
N LEU A 318 12.52 -36.08 -15.80
CA LEU A 318 11.81 -37.12 -16.54
C LEU A 318 12.83 -38.04 -17.19
N GLN A 319 12.66 -39.34 -16.93
CA GLN A 319 13.39 -40.41 -17.58
C GLN A 319 12.42 -41.14 -18.50
N ASP A 320 12.91 -41.61 -19.65
CA ASP A 320 12.10 -42.49 -20.50
C ASP A 320 11.86 -43.85 -19.82
N THR A 321 11.07 -44.71 -20.46
CA THR A 321 10.79 -46.09 -20.02
C THR A 321 12.04 -46.97 -19.86
N PHE A 322 13.20 -46.52 -20.36
CA PHE A 322 14.51 -47.18 -20.28
C PHE A 322 15.51 -46.41 -19.39
N GLY A 323 15.04 -45.43 -18.61
CA GLY A 323 15.86 -44.71 -17.63
C GLY A 323 16.75 -43.61 -18.22
N LYS A 324 16.63 -43.27 -19.51
CA LYS A 324 17.43 -42.20 -20.13
C LYS A 324 16.85 -40.84 -19.80
N LYS A 325 17.71 -39.90 -19.40
CA LYS A 325 17.32 -38.54 -19.03
C LYS A 325 16.86 -37.77 -20.26
N ILE A 326 15.60 -37.35 -20.26
CA ILE A 326 15.02 -36.56 -21.36
C ILE A 326 15.39 -35.09 -21.13
N THR A 327 16.13 -34.49 -22.06
CA THR A 327 16.39 -33.05 -22.11
C THR A 327 15.36 -32.39 -23.03
N PHE A 328 14.48 -31.56 -22.46
CA PHE A 328 13.48 -30.85 -23.23
C PHE A 328 14.07 -29.59 -23.86
N ASN A 329 13.93 -29.45 -25.18
CA ASN A 329 14.10 -28.18 -25.88
C ASN A 329 12.71 -27.53 -26.00
N THR A 330 12.43 -26.54 -25.14
CA THR A 330 11.11 -25.93 -24.99
C THR A 330 10.60 -25.31 -26.28
N SER A 331 11.49 -24.74 -27.10
CA SER A 331 11.13 -24.12 -28.39
C SER A 331 10.61 -25.16 -29.39
N GLU A 332 11.22 -26.33 -29.41
CA GLU A 332 10.97 -27.39 -30.38
C GLU A 332 9.65 -28.11 -30.08
N MET A 333 9.43 -28.51 -28.83
CA MET A 333 8.19 -29.17 -28.40
C MET A 333 6.97 -28.24 -28.47
N THR A 334 7.14 -26.95 -28.18
CA THR A 334 6.06 -25.96 -28.29
C THR A 334 5.64 -25.82 -29.75
N ASN A 335 6.61 -25.76 -30.67
CA ASN A 335 6.33 -25.72 -32.10
C ASN A 335 5.67 -27.02 -32.59
N THR A 336 6.16 -28.19 -32.17
CA THR A 336 5.55 -29.48 -32.53
C THR A 336 4.12 -29.62 -32.00
N TYR A 337 3.87 -29.19 -30.76
CA TYR A 337 2.52 -29.20 -30.19
C TYR A 337 1.57 -28.28 -30.95
N PHE A 338 1.99 -27.06 -31.29
CA PHE A 338 1.17 -26.15 -32.08
C PHE A 338 0.97 -26.63 -33.52
N GLU A 339 1.97 -27.28 -34.14
CA GLU A 339 1.83 -27.90 -35.46
C GLU A 339 0.88 -29.10 -35.46
N GLU A 340 0.90 -29.95 -34.43
CA GLU A 340 -0.07 -31.04 -34.28
C GLU A 340 -1.47 -30.53 -33.94
N LEU A 341 -1.57 -29.42 -33.20
CA LEU A 341 -2.85 -28.75 -32.97
C LEU A 341 -3.41 -28.20 -34.29
N ASP A 342 -2.58 -27.55 -35.10
CA ASP A 342 -3.01 -26.99 -36.38
C ASP A 342 -3.48 -28.10 -37.33
N LYS A 343 -2.75 -29.23 -37.38
CA LYS A 343 -3.13 -30.43 -38.17
C LYS A 343 -4.37 -31.15 -37.68
N SER A 344 -4.75 -31.02 -36.41
CA SER A 344 -5.95 -31.66 -35.86
C SER A 344 -7.19 -30.78 -35.95
N TRP A 345 -7.00 -29.49 -36.23
CA TRP A 345 -8.06 -28.49 -36.40
C TRP A 345 -8.27 -28.10 -37.87
N SER A 346 -7.35 -28.45 -38.77
CA SER A 346 -7.53 -28.52 -40.23
C SER A 346 -8.15 -29.85 -40.65
#